data_AF-A0A6N4H6B7-F1
#
_entry.id   AF-A0A6N4H6B7-F1
#
_cell.length_a   1.000
_cell.length_b   1.000
_cell.length_c   1.000
_cell.angle_alpha   90.00
_cell.angle_beta   90.00
_cell.angle_gamma   90.00
#
_symmetry.space_group_name_H-M   'P 1'
#
loop_
_entity.id
_entity.type
_entity.pdbx_description
1 polymer ?
#
loop_
_entity_poly.entity_id
_entity_poly.type
_entity_poly.pdbx_seq_one_letter_code
_entity_poly.pdbx_strand_id
1 'polypeptide(L)'
;MKTTLLTALAAAALAAGCSKSDTGTPCVKIAPTIQTRVTGLHFDTGDRIGLSIAKGSETYVQNVLMTYDGTAFTAPDLLWYNDSNEKSTLTAYHPYSEQGMPAEFSVATDQTSGGASSDLLVAVKKEVTPSSAPVGMLFYHVMSQLTIVLTNNSDAPVTGVTVGGLVPTAVVDFTVPSAAAKSGAAAADVEAFEVTADAAYRAILVPQQATLTVTVATGDGKSRSKTLSSAQLESGKRYDMSVVVTNIDIDVELSGEVVDWGDGGSLDGSGEGGGGDGGGGEGGGEGGDPGTLSYGGVDYPTATIGGRVWMTRNLRYLPDGAQIGTGIWYPCRGTAGSNDAEYVAERGLLYSFTTALGGATAASGTPVQGICPPGWHVPTGAEIEQMIASPEYDASLLRSAGMWNSDAGLYVAEKKGYLMSCTSEDNGAMYKALLYSSDGIVAGLAPFPAGNGVSLRCVKDI
;
A
#
# COMPACT_ATOMS: atom_id res chain seq x y z
N MET A 1 -40.13 20.19 -35.83
CA MET A 1 -39.77 21.10 -34.73
C MET A 1 -38.74 20.38 -33.88
N LYS A 2 -37.46 20.76 -33.99
CA LYS A 2 -36.36 20.23 -33.17
C LYS A 2 -36.23 21.16 -31.98
N THR A 3 -36.48 20.65 -30.77
CA THR A 3 -36.34 21.43 -29.53
C THR A 3 -34.96 21.14 -28.95
N THR A 4 -34.05 22.09 -29.15
CA THR A 4 -32.71 22.11 -28.58
C THR A 4 -32.82 22.42 -27.09
N LEU A 5 -32.43 21.49 -26.21
CA LEU A 5 -32.19 21.80 -24.80
C LEU A 5 -30.71 22.17 -24.65
N LEU A 6 -30.44 23.45 -24.41
CA LEU A 6 -29.17 23.93 -23.87
C LEU A 6 -29.19 23.68 -22.35
N THR A 7 -28.30 22.82 -21.87
CA THR A 7 -27.95 22.75 -20.45
C THR A 7 -26.75 23.65 -20.22
N ALA A 8 -26.98 24.78 -19.56
CA ALA A 8 -25.94 25.72 -19.15
C ALA A 8 -25.08 25.12 -18.03
N LEU A 9 -23.76 25.00 -18.24
CA LEU A 9 -22.80 24.81 -17.16
C LEU A 9 -22.70 26.11 -16.36
N ALA A 10 -23.17 26.09 -15.12
CA ALA A 10 -22.86 27.12 -14.15
C ALA A 10 -21.42 26.92 -13.67
N ALA A 11 -20.52 27.80 -14.12
CA ALA A 11 -19.18 27.92 -13.54
C ALA A 11 -19.30 28.57 -12.15
N ALA A 12 -19.20 27.77 -11.09
CA ALA A 12 -19.00 28.28 -9.73
C ALA A 12 -17.54 28.71 -9.57
N ALA A 13 -17.26 29.98 -9.84
CA ALA A 13 -16.01 30.61 -9.44
C ALA A 13 -16.07 30.93 -7.95
N LEU A 14 -15.45 30.09 -7.11
CA LEU A 14 -15.08 30.44 -5.74
C LEU A 14 -13.59 30.81 -5.73
N ALA A 15 -13.33 32.07 -6.09
CA ALA A 15 -12.08 32.73 -5.77
C ALA A 15 -12.23 33.37 -4.38
N ALA A 16 -11.74 32.72 -3.34
CA ALA A 16 -11.47 33.35 -2.05
C ALA A 16 -10.36 32.57 -1.35
N GLY A 17 -9.18 33.19 -1.24
CA GLY A 17 -8.03 32.63 -0.51
C GLY A 17 -6.69 32.90 -1.19
N CYS A 18 -6.38 34.17 -1.46
CA CYS A 18 -5.06 34.79 -1.72
C CYS A 18 -5.36 36.07 -2.49
N SER A 19 -5.63 37.18 -1.78
CA SER A 19 -5.55 38.49 -2.41
C SER A 19 -4.15 38.63 -3.01
N LYS A 20 -4.08 38.84 -4.33
CA LYS A 20 -2.84 39.25 -5.01
C LYS A 20 -2.21 40.38 -4.20
N SER A 21 -0.97 40.20 -3.73
CA SER A 21 -0.21 41.32 -3.21
C SER A 21 0.10 42.25 -4.38
N ASP A 22 0.01 43.56 -4.14
CA ASP A 22 0.26 44.62 -5.13
C ASP A 22 1.70 44.64 -5.70
N THR A 23 2.54 43.67 -5.32
CA THR A 23 3.98 43.57 -5.62
C THR A 23 4.35 42.53 -6.67
N GLY A 24 3.42 41.68 -7.12
CA GLY A 24 3.69 40.64 -8.12
C GLY A 24 4.44 39.39 -7.62
N THR A 25 4.81 39.35 -6.35
CA THR A 25 5.47 38.20 -5.69
C THR A 25 4.47 37.06 -5.47
N PRO A 26 4.76 35.81 -5.88
CA PRO A 26 3.84 34.69 -5.71
C PRO A 26 3.70 34.26 -4.24
N CYS A 27 2.51 33.81 -3.86
CA CYS A 27 2.26 33.16 -2.57
C CYS A 27 2.88 31.77 -2.52
N VAL A 28 3.33 31.35 -1.34
CA VAL A 28 3.74 29.96 -1.10
C VAL A 28 2.48 29.09 -0.98
N LYS A 29 2.44 27.99 -1.74
CA LYS A 29 1.36 27.00 -1.70
C LYS A 29 1.96 25.61 -1.70
N ILE A 30 1.44 24.70 -0.87
CA ILE A 30 1.89 23.32 -0.82
C ILE A 30 0.78 22.42 -1.33
N ALA A 31 1.07 21.64 -2.37
CA ALA A 31 0.20 20.55 -2.81
C ALA A 31 0.66 19.28 -2.08
N PRO A 32 -0.12 18.76 -1.12
CA PRO A 32 0.29 17.56 -0.41
C PRO A 32 0.06 16.31 -1.25
N THR A 33 0.95 15.35 -1.11
CA THR A 33 0.69 13.94 -1.38
C THR A 33 1.04 13.16 -0.13
N ILE A 34 0.24 12.18 0.26
CA ILE A 34 0.57 11.28 1.38
C ILE A 34 1.05 9.97 0.77
N GLN A 35 2.17 9.43 1.25
CA GLN A 35 2.65 8.12 0.81
C GLN A 35 1.79 7.00 1.42
N THR A 36 0.61 6.70 0.89
CA THR A 36 -0.19 5.55 1.34
C THR A 36 -0.68 4.71 0.15
N ARG A 37 -0.57 3.38 0.25
CA ARG A 37 -1.01 2.39 -0.76
C ARG A 37 -2.55 2.27 -0.86
N VAL A 38 -3.30 3.05 -0.08
CA VAL A 38 -4.76 3.14 -0.08
C VAL A 38 -5.11 4.58 -0.39
N THR A 39 -5.98 4.85 -1.38
CA THR A 39 -6.46 6.18 -1.76
C THR A 39 -7.32 6.88 -0.69
N GLY A 40 -7.17 6.52 0.59
CA GLY A 40 -8.14 6.74 1.65
C GLY A 40 -7.71 7.66 2.78
N LEU A 41 -6.48 8.20 2.78
CA LEU A 41 -6.13 9.33 3.65
C LEU A 41 -5.71 10.48 2.75
N HIS A 42 -6.66 11.38 2.53
CA HIS A 42 -6.42 12.71 2.00
C HIS A 42 -6.38 13.66 3.19
N PHE A 43 -5.64 14.76 3.07
CA PHE A 43 -5.89 15.87 3.97
C PHE A 43 -7.34 16.34 3.77
N ASP A 44 -8.03 16.53 4.87
CA ASP A 44 -9.38 17.08 4.89
C ASP A 44 -9.31 18.61 4.83
N THR A 45 -10.34 19.22 4.25
CA THR A 45 -10.44 20.68 4.26
C THR A 45 -10.44 21.19 5.69
N GLY A 46 -9.51 22.07 6.03
CA GLY A 46 -9.30 22.57 7.38
C GLY A 46 -8.12 21.93 8.12
N ASP A 47 -7.52 20.87 7.59
CA ASP A 47 -6.28 20.30 8.14
C ASP A 47 -5.17 21.33 8.17
N ARG A 48 -4.31 21.21 9.18
CA ARG A 48 -3.28 22.20 9.47
C ARG A 48 -1.90 21.56 9.46
N ILE A 49 -0.96 22.23 8.81
CA ILE A 49 0.47 21.90 8.87
C ILE A 49 1.25 23.08 9.43
N GLY A 50 2.40 22.80 10.03
CA GLY A 50 3.45 23.79 10.27
C GLY A 50 4.48 23.73 9.16
N LEU A 51 4.70 24.84 8.44
CA LEU A 51 5.71 24.94 7.38
C LEU A 51 6.91 25.76 7.84
N SER A 52 8.11 25.25 7.59
CA SER A 52 9.37 25.98 7.72
C SER A 52 10.11 26.00 6.39
N ILE A 53 10.78 27.11 6.09
CA ILE A 53 11.56 27.31 4.86
C ILE A 53 12.95 27.78 5.24
N ALA A 54 13.98 27.07 4.80
CA ALA A 54 15.38 27.44 4.97
C ALA A 54 16.03 27.76 3.62
N LYS A 55 16.80 28.85 3.54
CA LYS A 55 17.61 29.28 2.38
C LYS A 55 19.08 29.11 2.72
N GLY A 56 19.70 28.05 2.23
CA GLY A 56 21.01 27.65 2.73
C GLY A 56 20.98 27.42 4.25
N SER A 57 21.76 28.19 5.00
CA SER A 57 21.79 28.17 6.47
C SER A 57 20.81 29.13 7.15
N GLU A 58 20.17 30.02 6.38
CA GLU A 58 19.25 31.03 6.93
C GLU A 58 17.83 30.48 7.04
N THR A 59 17.17 30.75 8.15
CA THR A 59 15.74 30.49 8.30
C THR A 59 14.97 31.63 7.64
N TYR A 60 14.19 31.33 6.61
CA TYR A 60 13.32 32.31 5.96
C TYR A 60 12.00 32.46 6.71
N VAL A 61 11.33 31.33 6.98
CA VAL A 61 10.17 31.27 7.88
C VAL A 61 10.21 29.99 8.70
N GLN A 62 9.60 30.02 9.88
CA GLN A 62 9.59 28.90 10.81
C GLN A 62 8.17 28.66 11.34
N ASN A 63 7.72 27.40 11.27
CA ASN A 63 6.44 26.92 11.79
C ASN A 63 5.22 27.79 11.43
N VAL A 64 5.16 28.26 10.18
CA VAL A 64 4.00 29.00 9.68
C VAL A 64 2.82 28.04 9.59
N LEU A 65 1.72 28.40 10.24
CA LEU A 65 0.46 27.68 10.12
C LEU A 65 -0.03 27.78 8.66
N MET A 66 -0.23 26.63 8.03
CA MET A 66 -0.92 26.55 6.75
C MET A 66 -2.17 25.68 6.89
N THR A 67 -3.24 26.07 6.22
CA THR A 67 -4.53 25.35 6.27
C THR A 67 -4.87 24.79 4.89
N TYR A 68 -5.31 23.53 4.83
CA TYR A 68 -5.73 22.87 3.60
C TYR A 68 -7.09 23.38 3.15
N ASP A 69 -7.20 23.85 1.91
CA ASP A 69 -8.44 24.38 1.34
C ASP A 69 -9.23 23.35 0.50
N GLY A 70 -8.78 22.09 0.51
CA GLY A 70 -9.29 21.04 -0.38
C GLY A 70 -8.45 20.83 -1.64
N THR A 71 -7.49 21.73 -1.91
CA THR A 71 -6.58 21.65 -3.08
C THR A 71 -5.12 21.82 -2.68
N ALA A 72 -4.81 22.78 -1.81
CA ALA A 72 -3.47 23.07 -1.34
C ALA A 72 -3.49 23.64 0.08
N PHE A 73 -2.36 23.52 0.77
CA PHE A 73 -2.12 24.29 1.99
C PHE A 73 -1.71 25.71 1.65
N THR A 74 -2.41 26.66 2.26
CA THR A 74 -2.18 28.10 2.08
C THR A 74 -2.16 28.83 3.43
N ALA A 75 -1.52 30.00 3.45
CA ALA A 75 -1.49 30.89 4.60
C ALA A 75 -1.67 32.32 4.09
N PRO A 76 -2.50 33.14 4.76
CA PRO A 76 -2.58 34.56 4.45
C PRO A 76 -1.19 35.17 4.72
N ASP A 77 -0.68 35.92 3.74
CA ASP A 77 0.56 36.69 3.82
C ASP A 77 1.89 35.92 3.70
N LEU A 78 1.87 34.59 3.48
CA LEU A 78 3.10 33.87 3.17
C LEU A 78 3.47 34.01 1.68
N LEU A 79 4.47 34.85 1.41
CA LEU A 79 5.01 35.10 0.07
C LEU A 79 6.39 34.46 -0.10
N TRP A 80 6.72 34.11 -1.34
CA TRP A 80 8.10 33.75 -1.70
C TRP A 80 9.04 34.96 -1.57
N TYR A 81 10.32 34.69 -1.39
CA TYR A 81 11.36 35.71 -1.53
C TYR A 81 11.58 36.09 -3.00
N ASN A 82 12.19 37.25 -3.25
CA ASN A 82 12.24 37.87 -4.58
C ASN A 82 13.20 37.21 -5.58
N ASP A 83 14.27 36.56 -5.11
CA ASP A 83 15.21 35.88 -6.00
C ASP A 83 14.62 34.54 -6.47
N SER A 84 14.16 34.49 -7.73
CA SER A 84 13.52 33.30 -8.31
C SER A 84 14.47 32.13 -8.53
N ASN A 85 15.78 32.31 -8.43
CA ASN A 85 16.78 31.27 -8.64
C ASN A 85 17.37 30.76 -7.32
N GLU A 86 17.21 31.50 -6.23
CA GLU A 86 17.67 31.09 -4.91
C GLU A 86 16.85 29.86 -4.46
N LYS A 87 17.54 28.79 -4.07
CA LYS A 87 16.93 27.52 -3.67
C LYS A 87 16.69 27.47 -2.17
N SER A 88 15.67 26.74 -1.78
CA SER A 88 15.28 26.51 -0.38
C SER A 88 15.00 25.04 -0.08
N THR A 89 15.05 24.71 1.20
CA THR A 89 14.50 23.47 1.75
C THR A 89 13.23 23.79 2.52
N LEU A 90 12.14 23.10 2.16
CA LEU A 90 10.85 23.19 2.82
C LEU A 90 10.68 21.97 3.72
N THR A 91 10.28 22.19 4.96
CA THR A 91 9.94 21.13 5.92
C THR A 91 8.55 21.40 6.47
N ALA A 92 7.68 20.40 6.44
CA ALA A 92 6.32 20.51 6.93
C ALA A 92 5.95 19.32 7.82
N TYR A 93 4.99 19.52 8.73
CA TYR A 93 4.45 18.45 9.56
C TYR A 93 2.97 18.65 9.91
N HIS A 94 2.28 17.55 10.22
CA HIS A 94 0.91 17.51 10.72
C HIS A 94 0.82 16.49 11.86
N PRO A 95 0.01 16.71 12.91
CA PRO A 95 -0.85 17.88 13.13
C PRO A 95 -0.04 19.12 13.56
N TYR A 96 -0.49 20.30 13.15
CA TYR A 96 0.12 21.57 13.53
C TYR A 96 0.13 21.81 15.04
N SER A 97 1.23 22.37 15.55
CA SER A 97 1.42 22.82 16.93
C SER A 97 1.99 24.24 16.96
N GLU A 98 1.43 25.11 17.80
CA GLU A 98 1.94 26.48 18.00
C GLU A 98 3.33 26.50 18.65
N GLN A 99 3.69 25.43 19.37
CA GLN A 99 4.96 25.27 20.07
C GLN A 99 6.16 25.11 19.12
N GLY A 100 5.91 24.85 17.83
CA GLY A 100 6.96 24.64 16.84
C GLY A 100 7.03 23.22 16.34
N MET A 101 7.93 23.01 15.39
CA MET A 101 8.27 21.68 14.89
C MET A 101 8.88 20.85 16.04
N PRO A 102 8.24 19.76 16.48
CA PRO A 102 8.60 19.09 17.72
C PRO A 102 9.85 18.21 17.54
N ALA A 103 10.91 18.45 18.33
CA ALA A 103 12.04 17.51 18.41
C ALA A 103 11.63 16.17 19.07
N GLU A 104 10.61 16.22 19.92
CA GLU A 104 10.00 15.07 20.59
C GLU A 104 8.49 15.08 20.40
N PHE A 105 7.91 13.93 20.12
CA PHE A 105 6.46 13.77 19.91
C PHE A 105 5.94 12.60 20.73
N SER A 106 4.85 12.79 21.46
CA SER A 106 4.23 11.74 22.26
C SER A 106 2.90 11.32 21.65
N VAL A 107 2.71 10.01 21.44
CA VAL A 107 1.40 9.45 21.10
C VAL A 107 0.51 9.51 22.35
N ALA A 108 -0.79 9.73 22.16
CA ALA A 108 -1.76 9.63 23.24
C ALA A 108 -1.81 8.20 23.78
N THR A 109 -1.80 8.06 25.11
CA THR A 109 -1.97 6.75 25.79
C THR A 109 -3.43 6.31 25.82
N ASP A 110 -4.37 7.23 25.64
CA ASP A 110 -5.78 6.94 25.41
C ASP A 110 -6.10 7.30 23.96
N GLN A 111 -6.35 6.30 23.12
CA GLN A 111 -6.76 6.46 21.72
C GLN A 111 -8.18 5.97 21.48
N THR A 112 -8.99 5.80 22.54
CA THR A 112 -10.36 5.26 22.43
C THR A 112 -11.29 6.13 21.57
N SER A 113 -10.97 7.42 21.41
CA SER A 113 -11.69 8.36 20.53
C SER A 113 -11.09 8.50 19.13
N GLY A 114 -10.01 7.78 18.83
CA GLY A 114 -9.29 7.81 17.56
C GLY A 114 -7.79 8.11 17.74
N GLY A 115 -6.99 7.77 16.73
CA GLY A 115 -5.53 7.93 16.74
C GLY A 115 -5.00 9.17 16.03
N ALA A 116 -5.86 10.04 15.48
CA ALA A 116 -5.45 11.12 14.57
C ALA A 116 -4.46 12.11 15.20
N SER A 117 -4.63 12.46 16.48
CA SER A 117 -3.69 13.34 17.19
C SER A 117 -2.33 12.69 17.45
N SER A 118 -2.24 11.36 17.37
CA SER A 118 -1.02 10.58 17.52
C SER A 118 -0.34 10.31 16.18
N ASP A 119 -0.99 10.59 15.05
CA ASP A 119 -0.49 10.27 13.71
C ASP A 119 0.34 11.43 13.14
N LEU A 120 1.62 11.46 13.51
CA LEU A 120 2.56 12.48 13.02
C LEU A 120 2.93 12.20 11.56
N LEU A 121 2.65 13.17 10.69
CA LEU A 121 3.10 13.24 9.31
C LEU A 121 4.25 14.25 9.18
N VAL A 122 5.28 13.91 8.40
CA VAL A 122 6.43 14.76 8.11
C VAL A 122 6.73 14.79 6.61
N ALA A 123 7.06 15.96 6.08
CA ALA A 123 7.48 16.14 4.69
C ALA A 123 8.72 17.02 4.62
N VAL A 124 9.66 16.67 3.73
CA VAL A 124 10.82 17.50 3.41
C VAL A 124 11.03 17.56 1.91
N LYS A 125 11.29 18.76 1.38
CA LYS A 125 11.63 18.95 -0.04
C LYS A 125 12.76 19.94 -0.18
N LYS A 126 13.84 19.49 -0.83
CA LYS A 126 15.06 20.28 -1.09
C LYS A 126 15.01 20.90 -2.48
N GLU A 127 15.92 21.83 -2.73
CA GLU A 127 16.14 22.45 -4.04
C GLU A 127 14.90 23.16 -4.64
N VAL A 128 14.04 23.72 -3.79
CA VAL A 128 12.81 24.41 -4.22
C VAL A 128 13.10 25.87 -4.55
N THR A 129 12.69 26.32 -5.73
CA THR A 129 12.74 27.73 -6.14
C THR A 129 11.36 28.39 -6.05
N PRO A 130 11.31 29.72 -5.85
CA PRO A 130 10.06 30.48 -5.90
C PRO A 130 9.25 30.25 -7.17
N SER A 131 7.96 29.96 -7.02
CA SER A 131 7.05 29.83 -8.17
C SER A 131 5.60 30.12 -7.79
N SER A 132 4.78 30.44 -8.79
CA SER A 132 3.32 30.57 -8.64
C SER A 132 2.58 29.23 -8.61
N ALA A 133 3.24 28.14 -9.01
CA ALA A 133 2.69 26.79 -8.95
C ALA A 133 2.81 26.23 -7.52
N PRO A 134 1.83 25.45 -7.04
CA PRO A 134 1.96 24.74 -5.77
C PRO A 134 3.17 23.80 -5.75
N VAL A 135 3.90 23.81 -4.64
CA VAL A 135 5.00 22.89 -4.41
C VAL A 135 4.44 21.55 -3.98
N GLY A 136 4.57 20.53 -4.83
CA GLY A 136 4.23 19.15 -4.45
C GLY A 136 5.14 18.63 -3.34
N MET A 137 4.61 18.24 -2.18
CA MET A 137 5.36 17.69 -1.04
C MET A 137 4.77 16.35 -0.62
N LEU A 138 5.64 15.34 -0.49
CA LEU A 138 5.28 14.00 -0.03
C LEU A 138 5.38 13.94 1.49
N PHE A 139 4.25 13.71 2.14
CA PHE A 139 4.10 13.52 3.58
C PHE A 139 4.20 12.05 3.93
N TYR A 140 4.96 11.80 4.98
CA TYR A 140 5.24 10.48 5.51
C TYR A 140 4.66 10.33 6.91
N HIS A 141 3.89 9.28 7.18
CA HIS A 141 3.67 8.80 8.55
C HIS A 141 5.02 8.44 9.16
N VAL A 142 5.31 8.97 10.34
CA VAL A 142 6.56 8.67 11.06
C VAL A 142 6.35 7.86 12.33
N MET A 143 5.08 7.60 12.69
CA MET A 143 4.71 6.63 13.73
C MET A 143 4.46 5.24 13.12
N SER A 144 4.27 4.23 13.96
CA SER A 144 3.84 2.89 13.54
C SER A 144 2.37 2.69 13.84
N GLN A 145 1.62 2.04 12.95
CA GLN A 145 0.24 1.63 13.21
C GLN A 145 0.19 0.12 13.50
N LEU A 146 -0.51 -0.28 14.57
CA LEU A 146 -0.87 -1.66 14.82
C LEU A 146 -2.39 -1.82 14.70
N THR A 147 -2.84 -2.71 13.82
CA THR A 147 -4.21 -3.18 13.72
C THR A 147 -4.31 -4.53 14.43
N ILE A 148 -5.27 -4.69 15.31
CA ILE A 148 -5.51 -5.91 16.07
C ILE A 148 -6.85 -6.47 15.64
N VAL A 149 -6.84 -7.59 14.94
CA VAL A 149 -8.03 -8.29 14.46
C VAL A 149 -8.36 -9.40 15.46
N LEU A 150 -9.54 -9.33 16.04
CA LEU A 150 -10.00 -10.27 17.05
C LEU A 150 -10.88 -11.36 16.44
N THR A 151 -10.65 -12.59 16.87
CA THR A 151 -11.63 -13.68 16.82
C THR A 151 -12.08 -13.97 18.25
N ASN A 152 -13.23 -13.42 18.65
CA ASN A 152 -13.74 -13.63 20.00
C ASN A 152 -14.56 -14.93 20.10
N ASN A 153 -13.97 -15.95 20.71
CA ASN A 153 -14.60 -17.24 21.03
C ASN A 153 -14.93 -17.36 22.54
N SER A 154 -14.96 -16.23 23.26
CA SER A 154 -15.36 -16.21 24.67
C SER A 154 -16.87 -15.97 24.83
N ASP A 155 -17.39 -16.22 26.03
CA ASP A 155 -18.81 -16.03 26.34
C ASP A 155 -19.16 -14.56 26.69
N ALA A 156 -18.21 -13.63 26.56
CA ALA A 156 -18.36 -12.23 26.90
C ALA A 156 -17.85 -11.31 25.77
N PRO A 157 -18.49 -10.16 25.54
CA PRO A 157 -18.01 -9.20 24.56
C PRO A 157 -16.67 -8.60 25.01
N VAL A 158 -15.80 -8.28 24.07
CA VAL A 158 -14.61 -7.46 24.32
C VAL A 158 -15.06 -6.04 24.64
N THR A 159 -14.45 -5.46 25.67
CA THR A 159 -14.75 -4.10 26.16
C THR A 159 -13.58 -3.14 25.98
N GLY A 160 -12.40 -3.65 25.63
CA GLY A 160 -11.21 -2.83 25.39
C GLY A 160 -9.98 -3.66 25.07
N VAL A 161 -9.04 -3.02 24.37
CA VAL A 161 -7.74 -3.58 24.02
C VAL A 161 -6.65 -2.58 24.38
N THR A 162 -5.61 -3.06 25.04
CA THR A 162 -4.47 -2.26 25.48
C THR A 162 -3.18 -2.86 24.93
N VAL A 163 -2.28 -2.01 24.44
CA VAL A 163 -0.93 -2.37 23.98
C VAL A 163 0.08 -1.76 24.95
N GLY A 164 0.81 -2.62 25.65
CA GLY A 164 1.76 -2.24 26.70
C GLY A 164 3.20 -2.65 26.41
N GLY A 165 4.12 -2.14 27.23
CA GLY A 165 5.56 -2.43 27.13
C GLY A 165 6.35 -1.51 26.19
N LEU A 166 5.70 -0.47 25.63
CA LEU A 166 6.27 0.42 24.63
C LEU A 166 6.47 1.83 25.20
N VAL A 167 7.54 2.51 24.76
CA VAL A 167 7.77 3.93 25.05
C VAL A 167 6.84 4.78 24.18
N PRO A 168 5.97 5.64 24.73
CA PRO A 168 5.00 6.43 23.95
C PRO A 168 5.58 7.76 23.42
N THR A 169 6.85 8.06 23.68
CA THR A 169 7.50 9.30 23.24
C THR A 169 8.60 9.01 22.24
N ALA A 170 8.56 9.69 21.10
CA ALA A 170 9.50 9.58 20.00
C ALA A 170 10.43 10.80 19.94
N VAL A 171 11.63 10.59 19.41
CA VAL A 171 12.48 11.63 18.82
C VAL A 171 12.22 11.63 17.32
N VAL A 172 12.06 12.81 16.72
CA VAL A 172 11.67 12.97 15.32
C VAL A 172 12.84 13.48 14.49
N ASP A 173 13.13 12.83 13.37
CA ASP A 173 14.05 13.31 12.35
C ASP A 173 13.27 13.91 11.17
N PHE A 174 13.47 15.19 10.93
CA PHE A 174 12.86 15.93 9.82
C PHE A 174 13.74 16.02 8.58
N THR A 175 15.02 15.65 8.70
CA THR A 175 15.96 15.58 7.58
C THR A 175 15.74 14.32 6.75
N VAL A 176 15.37 13.24 7.45
CA VAL A 176 14.88 11.98 6.93
C VAL A 176 13.57 11.70 7.66
N PRO A 177 12.39 11.91 7.02
CA PRO A 177 11.09 11.79 7.67
C PRO A 177 10.90 10.45 8.42
N SER A 178 11.24 10.44 9.70
CA SER A 178 11.25 9.24 10.53
C SER A 178 11.19 9.58 12.01
N ALA A 179 10.83 8.60 12.84
CA ALA A 179 10.87 8.74 14.30
C ALA A 179 11.34 7.45 14.97
N ALA A 180 11.83 7.58 16.20
CA ALA A 180 12.27 6.45 17.03
C ALA A 180 11.98 6.72 18.51
N ALA A 181 11.78 5.68 19.31
CA ALA A 181 11.55 5.83 20.74
C ALA A 181 12.66 6.64 21.45
N LYS A 182 12.23 7.53 22.34
CA LYS A 182 13.10 8.33 23.18
C LYS A 182 13.83 7.43 24.17
N SER A 183 15.15 7.39 24.05
CA SER A 183 16.01 6.63 24.97
C SER A 183 15.81 7.06 26.43
N GLY A 184 15.68 6.08 27.32
CA GLY A 184 15.51 6.28 28.76
C GLY A 184 14.11 6.74 29.21
N ALA A 185 13.17 6.94 28.29
CA ALA A 185 11.78 7.20 28.66
C ALA A 185 11.09 5.93 29.16
N ALA A 186 10.13 6.09 30.07
CA ALA A 186 9.37 4.97 30.62
C ALA A 186 8.37 4.42 29.58
N ALA A 187 8.18 3.11 29.61
CA ALA A 187 7.10 2.47 28.88
C ALA A 187 5.75 2.81 29.53
N ALA A 188 4.71 2.86 28.70
CA ALA A 188 3.33 3.05 29.14
C ALA A 188 2.38 2.21 28.27
N ASP A 189 1.18 2.00 28.79
CA ASP A 189 0.11 1.33 28.09
C ASP A 189 -0.63 2.31 27.18
N VAL A 190 -0.98 1.85 25.97
CA VAL A 190 -1.80 2.57 25.00
C VAL A 190 -3.13 1.85 24.84
N GLU A 191 -4.22 2.50 25.21
CA GLU A 191 -5.57 2.01 24.98
C GLU A 191 -5.98 2.25 23.53
N ALA A 192 -6.34 1.17 22.83
CA ALA A 192 -6.55 1.17 21.39
C ALA A 192 -7.94 1.68 20.99
N PHE A 193 -8.02 2.29 19.81
CA PHE A 193 -9.27 2.70 19.18
C PHE A 193 -10.06 1.48 18.69
N GLU A 194 -11.33 1.37 19.07
CA GLU A 194 -12.24 0.37 18.53
C GLU A 194 -12.68 0.76 17.11
N VAL A 195 -12.21 0.01 16.10
CA VAL A 195 -12.57 0.22 14.70
C VAL A 195 -13.88 -0.47 14.37
N THR A 196 -13.97 -1.74 14.76
CA THR A 196 -15.18 -2.56 14.63
C THR A 196 -15.44 -3.19 15.97
N ALA A 197 -16.63 -2.95 16.51
CA ALA A 197 -17.03 -3.47 17.81
C ALA A 197 -16.73 -4.96 17.94
N ASP A 198 -16.04 -5.34 19.02
CA ASP A 198 -15.72 -6.73 19.37
C ASP A 198 -14.85 -7.49 18.33
N ALA A 199 -14.30 -6.80 17.32
CA ALA A 199 -13.66 -7.46 16.18
C ALA A 199 -12.36 -6.80 15.68
N ALA A 200 -12.20 -5.48 15.78
CA ALA A 200 -11.00 -4.83 15.29
C ALA A 200 -10.64 -3.58 16.10
N TYR A 201 -9.40 -3.49 16.52
CA TYR A 201 -8.83 -2.36 17.26
C TYR A 201 -7.60 -1.82 16.55
N ARG A 202 -7.26 -0.55 16.80
CA ARG A 202 -6.11 0.10 16.18
C ARG A 202 -5.40 1.01 17.17
N ALA A 203 -4.07 0.98 17.16
CA ALA A 203 -3.23 1.87 17.95
C ALA A 203 -2.13 2.49 17.07
N ILE A 204 -1.88 3.77 17.27
CA ILE A 204 -0.69 4.47 16.77
C ILE A 204 0.37 4.43 17.86
N LEU A 205 1.54 3.89 17.52
CA LEU A 205 2.62 3.55 18.43
C LEU A 205 3.92 4.20 17.96
N VAL A 206 4.85 4.42 18.88
CA VAL A 206 6.17 4.94 18.53
C VAL A 206 7.04 3.81 17.95
N PRO A 207 7.78 4.04 16.85
CA PRO A 207 8.69 3.05 16.28
C PRO A 207 9.80 2.66 17.27
N GLN A 208 9.97 1.37 17.51
CA GLN A 208 10.94 0.80 18.43
C GLN A 208 11.05 -0.72 18.31
N GLN A 209 12.14 -1.28 18.84
CA GLN A 209 12.24 -2.71 19.17
C GLN A 209 12.03 -2.89 20.67
N ALA A 210 10.97 -3.58 21.08
CA ALA A 210 10.68 -3.77 22.50
C ALA A 210 9.80 -5.00 22.76
N THR A 211 9.69 -5.38 24.02
CA THR A 211 8.68 -6.32 24.48
C THR A 211 7.29 -5.68 24.33
N LEU A 212 6.37 -6.38 23.66
CA LEU A 212 5.02 -5.88 23.40
C LEU A 212 4.02 -6.80 24.07
N THR A 213 3.14 -6.24 24.90
CA THR A 213 2.04 -6.99 25.54
C THR A 213 0.71 -6.50 25.03
N VAL A 214 -0.11 -7.41 24.52
CA VAL A 214 -1.52 -7.10 24.21
C VAL A 214 -2.40 -7.65 25.33
N THR A 215 -3.28 -6.80 25.83
CA THR A 215 -4.27 -7.14 26.86
C THR A 215 -5.66 -6.89 26.30
N VAL A 216 -6.53 -7.90 26.40
CA VAL A 216 -7.94 -7.84 25.99
C VAL A 216 -8.81 -7.92 27.23
N ALA A 217 -9.63 -6.90 27.46
CA ALA A 217 -10.63 -6.86 28.53
C ALA A 217 -12.00 -7.32 27.99
N THR A 218 -12.73 -8.10 28.78
CA THR A 218 -14.07 -8.61 28.43
C THR A 218 -15.14 -8.20 29.45
N GLY A 219 -16.40 -8.20 29.01
CA GLY A 219 -17.56 -7.75 29.80
C GLY A 219 -17.87 -8.57 31.07
N ASP A 220 -17.22 -9.73 31.25
CA ASP A 220 -17.23 -10.50 32.50
C ASP A 220 -16.27 -9.93 33.58
N GLY A 221 -15.60 -8.80 33.29
CA GLY A 221 -14.66 -8.13 34.19
C GLY A 221 -13.27 -8.77 34.23
N LYS A 222 -12.99 -9.72 33.33
CA LYS A 222 -11.67 -10.35 33.21
C LYS A 222 -10.85 -9.74 32.09
N SER A 223 -9.54 -9.82 32.23
CA SER A 223 -8.59 -9.47 31.17
C SER A 223 -7.65 -10.63 30.90
N ARG A 224 -7.25 -10.79 29.64
CA ARG A 224 -6.26 -11.78 29.21
C ARG A 224 -5.16 -11.08 28.45
N SER A 225 -3.93 -11.53 28.64
CA SER A 225 -2.76 -10.89 28.06
C SER A 225 -1.83 -11.89 27.42
N LYS A 226 -1.10 -11.43 26.40
CA LYS A 226 -0.02 -12.18 25.76
C LYS A 226 1.11 -11.22 25.47
N THR A 227 2.32 -11.68 25.74
CA THR A 227 3.54 -10.90 25.56
C THR A 227 4.40 -11.51 24.48
N LEU A 228 4.83 -10.66 23.55
CA LEU A 228 5.91 -10.95 22.60
C LEU A 228 7.20 -10.49 23.23
N SER A 229 8.19 -11.38 23.31
CA SER A 229 9.49 -11.07 23.89
C SER A 229 10.21 -9.95 23.14
N SER A 230 10.01 -9.86 21.83
CA SER A 230 10.50 -8.78 20.97
C SER A 230 9.54 -8.53 19.81
N ALA A 231 9.18 -7.26 19.61
CA ALA A 231 8.42 -6.78 18.47
C ALA A 231 9.18 -5.59 17.85
N GLN A 232 9.38 -5.63 16.54
CA GLN A 232 9.99 -4.56 15.76
C GLN A 232 8.89 -3.71 15.14
N LEU A 233 8.74 -2.47 15.61
CA LEU A 233 7.86 -1.46 15.02
C LEU A 233 8.74 -0.42 14.32
N GLU A 234 8.58 -0.27 13.01
CA GLU A 234 9.35 0.69 12.22
C GLU A 234 8.51 1.92 11.84
N SER A 235 9.22 3.01 11.61
CA SER A 235 8.64 4.29 11.22
C SER A 235 7.82 4.16 9.94
N GLY A 236 6.59 4.67 10.00
CA GLY A 236 5.66 4.69 8.88
C GLY A 236 5.05 3.33 8.52
N LYS A 237 5.37 2.26 9.25
CA LYS A 237 4.80 0.93 8.98
C LYS A 237 3.44 0.74 9.63
N ARG A 238 2.65 -0.11 8.97
CA ARG A 238 1.43 -0.69 9.53
C ARG A 238 1.66 -2.19 9.71
N TYR A 239 1.22 -2.70 10.86
CA TYR A 239 1.23 -4.11 11.21
C TYR A 239 -0.20 -4.57 11.48
N ASP A 240 -0.52 -5.79 11.09
CA ASP A 240 -1.77 -6.43 11.47
C ASP A 240 -1.44 -7.61 12.41
N MET A 241 -2.20 -7.76 13.48
CA MET A 241 -2.05 -8.80 14.50
C MET A 241 -3.36 -9.54 14.68
N SER A 242 -3.32 -10.86 14.60
CA SER A 242 -4.49 -11.71 14.82
C SER A 242 -4.51 -12.19 16.28
N VAL A 243 -5.62 -11.98 16.96
CA VAL A 243 -5.80 -12.39 18.36
C VAL A 243 -7.05 -13.24 18.48
N VAL A 244 -6.90 -14.45 19.01
CA VAL A 244 -8.03 -15.32 19.34
C VAL A 244 -8.29 -15.23 20.83
N VAL A 245 -9.49 -14.81 21.21
CA VAL A 245 -9.92 -14.69 22.60
C VAL A 245 -10.72 -15.92 22.98
N THR A 246 -10.36 -16.58 24.09
CA THR A 246 -11.14 -17.70 24.64
C THR A 246 -11.55 -17.43 26.09
N ASN A 247 -12.38 -18.31 26.64
CA ASN A 247 -12.79 -18.27 28.04
C ASN A 247 -11.64 -18.46 29.04
N ILE A 248 -10.54 -19.09 28.63
CA ILE A 248 -9.42 -19.48 29.51
C ILE A 248 -8.23 -18.55 29.28
N ASP A 249 -7.75 -18.45 28.03
CA ASP A 249 -6.57 -17.67 27.64
C ASP A 249 -6.82 -16.86 26.35
N ILE A 250 -5.89 -15.97 25.99
CA ILE A 250 -5.79 -15.45 24.61
C ILE A 250 -4.65 -16.15 23.88
N ASP A 251 -4.89 -16.48 22.63
CA ASP A 251 -3.83 -16.82 21.69
C ASP A 251 -3.56 -15.62 20.79
N VAL A 252 -2.28 -15.35 20.55
CA VAL A 252 -1.86 -14.23 19.69
C VAL A 252 -0.93 -14.80 18.65
N GLU A 253 -1.38 -14.73 17.42
CA GLU A 253 -0.56 -14.98 16.25
C GLU A 253 -0.31 -13.63 15.60
N LEU A 254 0.94 -13.17 15.61
CA LEU A 254 1.33 -12.15 14.66
C LEU A 254 1.50 -12.81 13.31
N SER A 255 0.41 -12.85 12.57
CA SER A 255 0.47 -12.94 11.12
C SER A 255 0.88 -11.56 10.59
N GLY A 256 2.17 -11.25 10.66
CA GLY A 256 2.69 -10.11 9.90
C GLY A 256 2.66 -10.47 8.42
N GLU A 257 1.67 -10.01 7.67
CA GLU A 257 1.99 -9.57 6.31
C GLU A 257 2.89 -8.35 6.52
N VAL A 258 4.16 -8.46 6.14
CA VAL A 258 5.06 -7.29 6.01
C VAL A 258 4.43 -6.42 4.93
N VAL A 259 3.50 -5.56 5.33
CA VAL A 259 2.98 -4.51 4.46
C VAL A 259 3.94 -3.36 4.58
N ASP A 260 4.89 -3.40 3.66
CA ASP A 260 5.73 -2.27 3.39
C ASP A 260 4.94 -1.03 2.94
N TRP A 261 5.29 0.19 3.30
CA TRP A 261 6.18 0.54 4.38
C TRP A 261 7.71 0.57 4.03
N GLY A 262 8.34 -0.62 3.94
CA GLY A 262 9.75 -0.94 3.60
C GLY A 262 10.26 -2.17 4.42
N ASP A 263 10.90 -3.17 3.80
CA ASP A 263 11.00 -4.54 4.34
C ASP A 263 11.74 -4.62 5.70
N GLY A 264 11.10 -5.28 6.67
CA GLY A 264 11.67 -5.68 7.95
C GLY A 264 11.35 -7.14 8.24
N GLY A 265 12.38 -7.98 8.22
CA GLY A 265 12.27 -9.44 8.20
C GLY A 265 11.71 -10.10 9.46
N SER A 266 11.54 -11.42 9.34
CA SER A 266 11.07 -12.34 10.38
C SER A 266 12.01 -12.41 11.59
N LEU A 267 11.42 -12.46 12.78
CA LEU A 267 12.10 -12.64 14.06
C LEU A 267 12.07 -14.13 14.46
N ASP A 268 13.02 -14.91 13.98
CA ASP A 268 13.40 -16.15 14.66
C ASP A 268 14.82 -16.02 15.25
N GLY A 269 14.86 -16.04 16.58
CA GLY A 269 16.08 -15.94 17.34
C GLY A 269 16.91 -17.22 17.23
N SER A 270 18.10 -17.11 16.67
CA SER A 270 19.28 -17.83 17.17
C SER A 270 20.51 -16.99 16.88
N GLY A 271 21.08 -16.41 17.94
CA GLY A 271 22.34 -15.69 17.83
C GLY A 271 23.52 -16.63 17.57
N GLU A 272 24.58 -16.07 16.98
CA GLU A 272 25.91 -16.10 17.56
C GLU A 272 26.78 -15.06 16.84
N GLY A 273 27.47 -14.23 17.62
CA GLY A 273 28.31 -13.15 17.12
C GLY A 273 29.68 -13.63 16.64
N GLY A 274 30.37 -12.75 15.91
CA GLY A 274 31.79 -12.91 15.61
C GLY A 274 32.21 -12.09 14.40
N GLY A 275 32.79 -10.90 14.64
CA GLY A 275 33.23 -9.99 13.59
C GLY A 275 34.50 -10.41 12.85
N GLY A 276 34.85 -9.61 11.83
CA GLY A 276 36.17 -9.63 11.20
C GLY A 276 36.18 -9.17 9.75
N ASP A 277 36.81 -8.02 9.53
CA ASP A 277 37.25 -7.39 8.27
C ASP A 277 37.55 -8.29 7.04
N GLY A 278 37.29 -7.71 5.86
CA GLY A 278 38.30 -7.71 4.79
C GLY A 278 37.91 -8.31 3.43
N GLY A 279 37.53 -7.45 2.49
CA GLY A 279 38.08 -7.40 1.12
C GLY A 279 37.68 -8.46 0.07
N GLY A 280 37.01 -7.99 -0.99
CA GLY A 280 37.37 -8.28 -2.38
C GLY A 280 36.62 -9.39 -3.14
N GLY A 281 35.92 -8.98 -4.20
CA GLY A 281 35.98 -9.65 -5.51
C GLY A 281 35.01 -10.81 -5.80
N GLU A 282 34.15 -10.53 -6.79
CA GLU A 282 33.56 -11.45 -7.79
C GLU A 282 32.42 -12.41 -7.38
N GLY A 283 31.22 -12.09 -7.86
CA GLY A 283 30.47 -12.94 -8.78
C GLY A 283 29.91 -14.26 -8.24
N GLY A 284 28.74 -14.21 -7.62
CA GLY A 284 27.89 -15.37 -7.37
C GLY A 284 26.47 -14.89 -7.08
N GLY A 285 25.49 -15.36 -7.86
CA GLY A 285 24.13 -14.84 -7.89
C GLY A 285 23.43 -14.83 -6.54
N GLU A 286 23.00 -13.64 -6.12
CA GLU A 286 22.07 -13.43 -5.02
C GLU A 286 20.64 -13.59 -5.54
N GLY A 287 19.85 -14.40 -4.83
CA GLY A 287 18.43 -14.60 -5.07
C GLY A 287 17.71 -13.24 -5.07
N GLY A 288 16.97 -13.00 -6.15
CA GLY A 288 16.52 -11.66 -6.53
C GLY A 288 15.59 -11.01 -5.52
N ASP A 289 15.95 -9.78 -5.14
CA ASP A 289 15.12 -8.86 -4.39
C ASP A 289 13.68 -8.76 -4.95
N PRO A 290 12.65 -8.81 -4.11
CA PRO A 290 11.28 -8.56 -4.54
C PRO A 290 11.11 -7.07 -4.89
N GLY A 291 10.89 -6.77 -6.17
CA GLY A 291 10.53 -5.42 -6.63
C GLY A 291 9.01 -5.20 -6.57
N THR A 292 8.53 -3.97 -6.67
CA THR A 292 7.10 -3.65 -6.87
C THR A 292 6.91 -2.88 -8.19
N LEU A 293 5.87 -3.22 -8.94
CA LEU A 293 5.46 -2.52 -10.17
C LEU A 293 4.09 -1.87 -9.98
N SER A 294 4.02 -0.54 -10.08
CA SER A 294 2.78 0.21 -10.13
C SER A 294 2.22 0.27 -11.56
N TYR A 295 1.01 -0.23 -11.77
CA TYR A 295 0.34 -0.19 -13.07
C TYR A 295 -1.18 -0.13 -12.93
N GLY A 296 -1.83 0.80 -13.64
CA GLY A 296 -3.28 0.89 -13.65
C GLY A 296 -3.91 1.26 -12.28
N GLY A 297 -3.21 2.04 -11.47
CA GLY A 297 -3.65 2.38 -10.10
C GLY A 297 -3.51 1.26 -9.09
N VAL A 298 -2.77 0.19 -9.42
CA VAL A 298 -2.58 -1.00 -8.59
C VAL A 298 -1.08 -1.33 -8.51
N ASP A 299 -0.61 -1.69 -7.33
CA ASP A 299 0.74 -2.22 -7.14
C ASP A 299 0.75 -3.75 -7.26
N TYR A 300 1.67 -4.25 -8.08
CA TYR A 300 1.93 -5.68 -8.27
C TYR A 300 3.30 -6.00 -7.68
N PRO A 301 3.38 -6.86 -6.65
CA PRO A 301 4.65 -7.38 -6.21
C PRO A 301 5.28 -8.21 -7.33
N THR A 302 6.60 -8.17 -7.41
CA THR A 302 7.38 -8.86 -8.42
C THR A 302 8.45 -9.71 -7.76
N ALA A 303 8.78 -10.84 -8.37
CA ALA A 303 9.82 -11.73 -7.88
C ALA A 303 10.60 -12.32 -9.05
N THR A 304 11.88 -12.62 -8.83
CA THR A 304 12.69 -13.33 -9.80
C THR A 304 12.45 -14.83 -9.64
N ILE A 305 11.86 -15.47 -10.65
CA ILE A 305 11.51 -16.90 -10.65
C ILE A 305 11.99 -17.50 -11.96
N GLY A 306 12.83 -18.53 -11.89
CA GLY A 306 13.44 -19.13 -13.08
C GLY A 306 14.26 -18.15 -13.92
N GLY A 307 14.90 -17.15 -13.28
CA GLY A 307 15.73 -16.13 -13.96
C GLY A 307 14.94 -15.02 -14.69
N ARG A 308 13.62 -14.94 -14.47
CA ARG A 308 12.73 -13.91 -15.03
C ARG A 308 12.04 -13.16 -13.91
N VAL A 309 11.75 -11.87 -14.11
CA VAL A 309 10.96 -11.09 -13.14
C VAL A 309 9.48 -11.22 -13.47
N TRP A 310 8.71 -11.79 -12.55
CA TRP A 310 7.27 -12.04 -12.68
C TRP A 310 6.45 -11.12 -11.79
N MET A 311 5.27 -10.71 -12.23
CA MET A 311 4.21 -10.31 -11.29
C MET A 311 3.78 -11.53 -10.47
N THR A 312 3.72 -11.40 -9.14
CA THR A 312 3.30 -12.50 -8.24
C THR A 312 1.80 -12.47 -7.93
N ARG A 313 1.07 -11.48 -8.45
CA ARG A 313 -0.39 -11.34 -8.33
C ARG A 313 -1.03 -11.28 -9.72
N ASN A 314 -2.26 -11.78 -9.82
CA ASN A 314 -3.05 -11.73 -11.06
C ASN A 314 -3.38 -10.27 -11.40
N LEU A 315 -3.35 -9.93 -12.69
CA LEU A 315 -3.58 -8.59 -13.21
C LEU A 315 -5.02 -8.11 -12.89
N ARG A 316 -5.15 -6.85 -12.47
CA ARG A 316 -6.42 -6.17 -12.14
C ARG A 316 -6.62 -4.89 -12.96
N TYR A 317 -5.89 -4.78 -14.07
CA TYR A 317 -5.94 -3.60 -14.92
C TYR A 317 -7.21 -3.60 -15.77
N LEU A 318 -7.95 -2.51 -15.70
CA LEU A 318 -9.08 -2.24 -16.58
C LEU A 318 -8.64 -1.17 -17.60
N PRO A 319 -8.45 -1.53 -18.89
CA PRO A 319 -8.09 -0.56 -19.92
C PRO A 319 -9.15 0.54 -20.07
N ASP A 320 -8.73 1.74 -20.45
CA ASP A 320 -9.64 2.87 -20.67
C ASP A 320 -10.75 2.52 -21.67
N GLY A 321 -12.00 2.72 -21.25
CA GLY A 321 -13.18 2.41 -22.07
C GLY A 321 -13.57 0.93 -22.11
N ALA A 322 -12.82 0.04 -21.48
CA ALA A 322 -13.21 -1.37 -21.34
C ALA A 322 -14.36 -1.53 -20.34
N GLN A 323 -15.24 -2.50 -20.60
CA GLN A 323 -16.36 -2.83 -19.72
C GLN A 323 -16.25 -4.25 -19.18
N ILE A 324 -16.57 -4.44 -17.90
CA ILE A 324 -16.74 -5.78 -17.35
C ILE A 324 -17.92 -6.46 -18.04
N GLY A 325 -17.75 -7.73 -18.41
CA GLY A 325 -18.67 -8.53 -19.19
C GLY A 325 -18.30 -8.61 -20.68
N THR A 326 -17.43 -7.73 -21.17
CA THR A 326 -16.96 -7.72 -22.57
C THR A 326 -15.47 -8.02 -22.64
N GLY A 327 -15.11 -9.30 -22.55
CA GLY A 327 -13.71 -9.74 -22.60
C GLY A 327 -12.93 -9.59 -21.28
N ILE A 328 -13.55 -9.01 -20.25
CA ILE A 328 -13.01 -8.88 -18.89
C ILE A 328 -14.11 -9.27 -17.90
N TRP A 329 -13.80 -10.07 -16.90
CA TRP A 329 -14.76 -10.56 -15.92
C TRP A 329 -14.19 -10.53 -14.50
N TYR A 330 -15.07 -10.36 -13.51
CA TYR A 330 -14.72 -10.54 -12.11
C TYR A 330 -14.32 -12.00 -11.81
N PRO A 331 -13.52 -12.27 -10.77
CA PRO A 331 -13.17 -13.63 -10.36
C PRO A 331 -14.40 -14.41 -9.90
N CYS A 332 -14.37 -15.72 -10.11
CA CYS A 332 -15.44 -16.64 -9.75
C CYS A 332 -15.55 -16.79 -8.23
N ARG A 333 -16.75 -16.60 -7.67
CA ARG A 333 -17.13 -16.96 -6.29
C ARG A 333 -18.42 -17.78 -6.33
N GLY A 334 -18.34 -19.05 -5.92
CA GLY A 334 -19.38 -20.05 -6.16
C GLY A 334 -19.62 -20.31 -7.65
N THR A 335 -20.73 -19.77 -8.17
CA THR A 335 -21.17 -19.92 -9.58
C THR A 335 -21.31 -18.58 -10.30
N ALA A 336 -20.89 -17.48 -9.67
CA ALA A 336 -21.03 -16.12 -10.18
C ALA A 336 -19.70 -15.37 -10.10
N GLY A 337 -19.63 -14.21 -10.77
CA GLY A 337 -18.53 -13.27 -10.61
C GLY A 337 -18.73 -12.42 -9.37
N SER A 338 -17.67 -12.20 -8.59
CA SER A 338 -17.71 -11.34 -7.40
C SER A 338 -16.99 -10.02 -7.65
N ASN A 339 -17.73 -8.92 -7.60
CA ASN A 339 -17.20 -7.55 -7.68
C ASN A 339 -16.74 -6.99 -6.33
N ASP A 340 -16.76 -7.81 -5.28
CA ASP A 340 -16.20 -7.50 -3.97
C ASP A 340 -14.73 -7.08 -4.09
N ALA A 341 -14.41 -5.87 -3.61
CA ALA A 341 -13.12 -5.24 -3.88
C ALA A 341 -11.94 -6.02 -3.29
N GLU A 342 -12.09 -6.58 -2.09
CA GLU A 342 -11.06 -7.40 -1.44
C GLU A 342 -10.85 -8.72 -2.19
N TYR A 343 -11.93 -9.35 -2.63
CA TYR A 343 -11.85 -10.58 -3.42
C TYR A 343 -11.19 -10.36 -4.78
N VAL A 344 -11.51 -9.25 -5.46
CA VAL A 344 -10.87 -8.85 -6.72
C VAL A 344 -9.39 -8.53 -6.48
N ALA A 345 -9.05 -7.83 -5.38
CA ALA A 345 -7.68 -7.55 -5.00
C ALA A 345 -6.88 -8.85 -4.78
N GLU A 346 -7.48 -9.84 -4.13
CA GLU A 346 -6.81 -11.12 -3.88
C GLU A 346 -6.64 -11.97 -5.16
N ARG A 347 -7.69 -12.05 -5.99
CA ARG A 347 -7.84 -13.06 -7.04
C ARG A 347 -7.52 -12.56 -8.44
N GLY A 348 -7.54 -11.24 -8.67
CA GLY A 348 -7.38 -10.65 -10.00
C GLY A 348 -8.66 -10.63 -10.83
N LEU A 349 -8.58 -10.00 -12.00
CA LEU A 349 -9.63 -10.09 -13.02
C LEU A 349 -9.31 -11.24 -13.99
N LEU A 350 -10.34 -11.67 -14.71
CA LEU A 350 -10.25 -12.66 -15.77
C LEU A 350 -10.31 -11.95 -17.13
N TYR A 351 -9.44 -12.31 -18.06
CA TYR A 351 -9.37 -11.69 -19.38
C TYR A 351 -9.54 -12.74 -20.47
N SER A 352 -10.28 -12.40 -21.53
CA SER A 352 -10.24 -13.17 -22.77
C SER A 352 -8.89 -13.00 -23.44
N PHE A 353 -8.53 -13.94 -24.30
CA PHE A 353 -7.24 -13.91 -25.01
C PHE A 353 -7.09 -12.63 -25.84
N THR A 354 -8.13 -12.24 -26.59
CA THR A 354 -8.12 -11.02 -27.39
C THR A 354 -7.90 -9.77 -26.55
N THR A 355 -8.52 -9.70 -25.37
CA THR A 355 -8.37 -8.56 -24.46
C THR A 355 -6.98 -8.52 -23.85
N ALA A 356 -6.47 -9.66 -23.40
CA ALA A 356 -5.12 -9.76 -22.83
C ALA A 356 -4.02 -9.30 -23.80
N LEU A 357 -4.19 -9.59 -25.10
CA LEU A 357 -3.26 -9.16 -26.14
C LEU A 357 -3.47 -7.71 -26.62
N GLY A 358 -4.44 -6.97 -26.07
CA GLY A 358 -4.71 -5.58 -26.47
C GLY A 358 -5.04 -5.43 -27.96
N GLY A 359 -5.61 -6.48 -28.58
CA GLY A 359 -5.89 -6.51 -30.02
C GLY A 359 -4.70 -6.86 -30.92
N ALA A 360 -3.52 -7.14 -30.37
CA ALA A 360 -2.39 -7.65 -31.14
C ALA A 360 -2.57 -9.13 -31.51
N THR A 361 -2.01 -9.54 -32.65
CA THR A 361 -1.92 -10.95 -33.03
C THR A 361 -0.69 -11.57 -32.38
N ALA A 362 -0.87 -12.61 -31.57
CA ALA A 362 0.26 -13.38 -31.05
C ALA A 362 0.89 -14.22 -32.17
N ALA A 363 2.19 -14.02 -32.39
CA ALA A 363 3.00 -15.01 -33.10
C ALA A 363 3.48 -16.04 -32.08
N SER A 364 3.29 -17.33 -32.36
CA SER A 364 3.63 -18.40 -31.40
C SER A 364 5.08 -18.27 -30.90
N GLY A 365 5.25 -18.29 -29.58
CA GLY A 365 6.55 -18.18 -28.91
C GLY A 365 7.14 -16.76 -28.85
N THR A 366 6.41 -15.74 -29.31
CA THR A 366 6.87 -14.34 -29.23
C THR A 366 6.17 -13.63 -28.06
N PRO A 367 6.92 -12.97 -27.16
CA PRO A 367 6.35 -12.08 -26.16
C PRO A 367 5.45 -11.01 -26.78
N VAL A 368 4.27 -10.80 -26.20
CA VAL A 368 3.33 -9.75 -26.61
C VAL A 368 3.04 -8.89 -25.40
N GLN A 369 3.29 -7.57 -25.50
CA GLN A 369 2.98 -6.65 -24.40
C GLN A 369 1.50 -6.75 -24.01
N GLY A 370 0.60 -6.58 -24.98
CA GLY A 370 -0.84 -6.60 -24.74
C GLY A 370 -1.26 -5.56 -23.71
N ILE A 371 -2.09 -5.96 -22.74
CA ILE A 371 -2.50 -5.09 -21.62
C ILE A 371 -1.51 -5.09 -20.45
N CYS A 372 -0.33 -5.69 -20.62
CA CYS A 372 0.72 -5.55 -19.63
C CYS A 372 1.36 -4.14 -19.68
N PRO A 373 1.93 -3.69 -18.55
CA PRO A 373 2.66 -2.44 -18.48
C PRO A 373 3.79 -2.33 -19.51
N PRO A 374 4.19 -1.11 -19.92
CA PRO A 374 5.39 -0.93 -20.73
C PRO A 374 6.62 -1.58 -20.09
N GLY A 375 7.40 -2.34 -20.88
CA GLY A 375 8.54 -3.13 -20.39
C GLY A 375 8.16 -4.50 -19.80
N TRP A 376 6.90 -4.91 -19.97
CA TRP A 376 6.36 -6.20 -19.53
C TRP A 376 5.48 -6.81 -20.63
N HIS A 377 5.34 -8.14 -20.61
CA HIS A 377 4.56 -8.88 -21.59
C HIS A 377 3.70 -9.99 -20.98
N VAL A 378 2.69 -10.42 -21.75
CA VAL A 378 1.94 -11.64 -21.51
C VAL A 378 2.89 -12.84 -21.70
N PRO A 379 3.05 -13.72 -20.70
CA PRO A 379 4.08 -14.76 -20.71
C PRO A 379 3.87 -15.74 -21.86
N THR A 380 4.96 -16.23 -22.42
CA THR A 380 4.94 -17.38 -23.32
C THR A 380 4.70 -18.67 -22.53
N GLY A 381 4.24 -19.73 -23.21
CA GLY A 381 4.15 -21.05 -22.59
C GLY A 381 5.49 -21.54 -22.05
N ALA A 382 6.59 -21.28 -22.77
CA ALA A 382 7.93 -21.65 -22.34
C ALA A 382 8.36 -20.94 -21.04
N GLU A 383 8.01 -19.67 -20.86
CA GLU A 383 8.29 -18.94 -19.62
C GLU A 383 7.49 -19.50 -18.44
N ILE A 384 6.23 -19.89 -18.66
CA ILE A 384 5.43 -20.56 -17.62
C ILE A 384 6.03 -21.91 -17.25
N GLU A 385 6.46 -22.71 -18.24
CA GLU A 385 7.14 -23.99 -18.02
C GLU A 385 8.47 -23.81 -17.26
N GLN A 386 9.23 -22.76 -17.59
CA GLN A 386 10.45 -22.41 -16.87
C GLN A 386 10.17 -22.00 -15.42
N MET A 387 9.11 -21.20 -15.19
CA MET A 387 8.69 -20.80 -13.85
C MET A 387 8.37 -22.03 -12.99
N ILE A 388 7.52 -22.95 -13.46
CA ILE A 388 7.12 -24.14 -12.68
C ILE A 388 8.26 -25.13 -12.45
N ALA A 389 9.28 -25.14 -13.31
CA ALA A 389 10.46 -26.00 -13.16
C ALA A 389 11.54 -25.40 -12.24
N SER A 390 11.39 -24.14 -11.85
CA SER A 390 12.37 -23.43 -11.05
C SER A 390 12.28 -23.79 -9.55
N PRO A 391 13.40 -23.79 -8.81
CA PRO A 391 13.39 -24.06 -7.38
C PRO A 391 12.70 -22.97 -6.57
N GLU A 392 12.56 -21.75 -7.11
CA GLU A 392 11.88 -20.63 -6.45
C GLU A 392 10.35 -20.72 -6.56
N TYR A 393 9.81 -21.64 -7.37
CA TYR A 393 8.37 -21.79 -7.51
C TYR A 393 7.75 -22.50 -6.31
N ASP A 394 6.74 -21.86 -5.72
CA ASP A 394 5.88 -22.42 -4.67
C ASP A 394 4.41 -22.40 -5.10
N ALA A 395 3.62 -23.39 -4.66
CA ALA A 395 2.22 -23.51 -5.03
C ALA A 395 1.36 -22.33 -4.55
N SER A 396 1.72 -21.68 -3.44
CA SER A 396 1.03 -20.50 -2.91
C SER A 396 1.16 -19.27 -3.81
N LEU A 397 2.11 -19.28 -4.75
CA LEU A 397 2.32 -18.21 -5.72
C LEU A 397 1.06 -17.99 -6.57
N LEU A 398 0.36 -19.05 -6.94
CA LEU A 398 -0.77 -19.02 -7.87
C LEU A 398 -2.11 -19.02 -7.13
N ARG A 399 -2.83 -17.90 -7.18
CA ARG A 399 -4.15 -17.76 -6.55
C ARG A 399 -5.27 -18.07 -7.53
N SER A 400 -6.07 -19.09 -7.20
CA SER A 400 -7.20 -19.56 -8.00
C SER A 400 -8.27 -18.48 -8.14
N ALA A 401 -8.70 -18.16 -9.36
CA ALA A 401 -9.73 -17.15 -9.62
C ALA A 401 -10.94 -17.70 -10.41
N GLY A 402 -10.97 -19.02 -10.63
CA GLY A 402 -11.88 -19.67 -11.56
C GLY A 402 -11.63 -19.31 -13.02
N MET A 403 -12.64 -19.54 -13.85
CA MET A 403 -12.65 -19.22 -15.27
C MET A 403 -14.05 -18.78 -15.69
N TRP A 404 -14.12 -17.81 -16.59
CA TRP A 404 -15.32 -17.54 -17.38
C TRP A 404 -15.31 -18.44 -18.62
N ASN A 405 -16.30 -19.32 -18.76
CA ASN A 405 -16.46 -20.18 -19.93
C ASN A 405 -17.35 -19.48 -20.95
N SER A 406 -16.81 -19.09 -22.11
CA SER A 406 -17.55 -18.35 -23.12
C SER A 406 -18.62 -19.17 -23.83
N ASP A 407 -18.37 -20.47 -24.03
CA ASP A 407 -19.27 -21.36 -24.76
C ASP A 407 -20.53 -21.64 -23.94
N ALA A 408 -20.37 -21.79 -22.63
CA ALA A 408 -21.46 -22.04 -21.68
C ALA A 408 -22.06 -20.74 -21.10
N GLY A 409 -21.36 -19.60 -21.23
CA GLY A 409 -21.79 -18.32 -20.69
C GLY A 409 -21.89 -18.30 -19.17
N LEU A 410 -21.00 -19.00 -18.48
CA LEU A 410 -21.03 -19.16 -17.01
C LEU A 410 -19.64 -19.26 -16.40
N TYR A 411 -19.58 -19.02 -15.09
CA TYR A 411 -18.38 -19.21 -14.29
C TYR A 411 -18.19 -20.67 -13.89
N VAL A 412 -16.95 -21.15 -13.97
CA VAL A 412 -16.59 -22.51 -13.54
C VAL A 412 -15.38 -22.52 -12.62
N ALA A 413 -15.32 -23.60 -11.82
CA ALA A 413 -14.12 -24.04 -11.12
C ALA A 413 -13.49 -22.99 -10.19
N GLU A 414 -14.29 -22.37 -9.30
CA GLU A 414 -13.81 -21.41 -8.28
C GLU A 414 -12.53 -21.85 -7.54
N LYS A 415 -12.45 -23.15 -7.19
CA LYS A 415 -11.29 -23.75 -6.49
C LYS A 415 -10.08 -24.02 -7.40
N LYS A 416 -10.14 -23.63 -8.67
CA LYS A 416 -9.06 -23.76 -9.65
C LYS A 416 -8.70 -22.40 -10.22
N GLY A 417 -7.49 -22.30 -10.75
CA GLY A 417 -7.02 -21.15 -11.51
C GLY A 417 -6.42 -21.57 -12.83
N TYR A 418 -6.38 -20.61 -13.73
CA TYR A 418 -5.90 -20.77 -15.10
C TYR A 418 -4.99 -19.58 -15.40
N LEU A 419 -3.71 -19.81 -15.66
CA LEU A 419 -2.74 -18.76 -15.96
C LEU A 419 -2.55 -18.70 -17.47
N MET A 420 -2.95 -17.59 -18.08
CA MET A 420 -2.84 -17.37 -19.52
C MET A 420 -1.39 -17.32 -19.98
N SER A 421 -1.12 -17.94 -21.14
CA SER A 421 0.04 -17.63 -21.96
C SER A 421 -0.38 -16.93 -23.26
N CYS A 422 0.54 -16.19 -23.90
CA CYS A 422 0.35 -15.66 -25.25
C CYS A 422 0.49 -16.74 -26.35
N THR A 423 0.74 -18.02 -25.99
CA THR A 423 0.89 -19.10 -26.95
C THR A 423 -0.46 -19.48 -27.55
N SER A 424 -0.70 -19.05 -28.79
CA SER A 424 -1.89 -19.37 -29.57
C SER A 424 -1.79 -20.70 -30.31
N GLU A 425 -2.91 -21.41 -30.43
CA GLU A 425 -3.11 -22.55 -31.31
C GLU A 425 -4.30 -22.30 -32.25
N ASP A 426 -4.49 -23.16 -33.26
CA ASP A 426 -5.62 -23.12 -34.20
C ASP A 426 -5.86 -21.72 -34.81
N ASN A 427 -4.79 -21.09 -35.31
CA ASN A 427 -4.82 -19.74 -35.89
C ASN A 427 -5.42 -18.66 -34.96
N GLY A 428 -5.23 -18.80 -33.64
CA GLY A 428 -5.72 -17.84 -32.65
C GLY A 428 -7.11 -18.15 -32.10
N ALA A 429 -7.73 -19.26 -32.52
CA ALA A 429 -8.98 -19.73 -31.93
C ALA A 429 -8.79 -20.27 -30.49
N MET A 430 -7.58 -20.75 -30.19
CA MET A 430 -7.21 -21.32 -28.89
C MET A 430 -5.95 -20.65 -28.35
N TYR A 431 -5.78 -20.68 -27.03
CA TYR A 431 -4.54 -20.30 -26.36
C TYR A 431 -4.20 -21.31 -25.26
N LYS A 432 -2.92 -21.40 -24.88
CA LYS A 432 -2.51 -22.26 -23.77
C LYS A 432 -2.66 -21.56 -22.43
N ALA A 433 -3.18 -22.27 -21.45
CA ALA A 433 -3.18 -21.84 -20.05
C ALA A 433 -2.76 -22.97 -19.11
N LEU A 434 -2.10 -22.62 -18.01
CA LEU A 434 -1.69 -23.56 -16.97
C LEU A 434 -2.83 -23.72 -15.97
N LEU A 435 -3.22 -24.97 -15.67
CA LEU A 435 -4.29 -25.28 -14.73
C LEU A 435 -3.73 -25.65 -13.36
N TYR A 436 -4.16 -24.94 -12.33
CA TYR A 436 -3.69 -25.11 -10.95
C TYR A 436 -4.83 -25.01 -9.94
N SER A 437 -4.52 -25.34 -8.69
CA SER A 437 -5.41 -25.23 -7.52
C SER A 437 -4.59 -24.84 -6.28
N SER A 438 -5.23 -24.76 -5.11
CA SER A 438 -4.52 -24.59 -3.83
C SER A 438 -3.47 -25.67 -3.56
N ASP A 439 -3.68 -26.86 -4.12
CA ASP A 439 -2.84 -28.03 -3.88
C ASP A 439 -1.70 -28.12 -4.91
N GLY A 440 -1.51 -27.08 -5.73
CA GLY A 440 -0.47 -26.98 -6.76
C GLY A 440 -0.99 -27.17 -8.19
N ILE A 441 -0.08 -27.56 -9.08
CA ILE A 441 -0.38 -27.75 -10.51
C ILE A 441 -1.28 -28.97 -10.70
N VAL A 442 -2.43 -28.76 -11.33
CA VAL A 442 -3.43 -29.80 -11.61
C VAL A 442 -3.17 -30.42 -12.99
N ALA A 443 -2.79 -29.59 -13.97
CA ALA A 443 -2.34 -30.02 -15.28
C ALA A 443 -1.39 -28.98 -15.87
N GLY A 444 -0.46 -29.43 -16.72
CA GLY A 444 0.42 -28.54 -17.49
C GLY A 444 -0.36 -27.64 -18.47
N LEU A 445 0.37 -26.92 -19.34
CA LEU A 445 -0.24 -26.05 -20.33
C LEU A 445 -1.17 -26.83 -21.27
N ALA A 446 -2.45 -26.44 -21.26
CA ALA A 446 -3.50 -27.04 -22.08
C ALA A 446 -4.20 -25.97 -22.92
N PRO A 447 -4.76 -26.33 -24.10
CA PRO A 447 -5.46 -25.38 -24.96
C PRO A 447 -6.86 -25.03 -24.42
N PHE A 448 -7.23 -23.76 -24.49
CA PHE A 448 -8.55 -23.22 -24.14
C PHE A 448 -9.08 -22.28 -25.23
N PRO A 449 -10.41 -22.24 -25.47
CA PRO A 449 -11.02 -21.29 -26.40
C PRO A 449 -10.67 -19.84 -26.09
N ALA A 450 -10.30 -19.04 -27.10
CA ALA A 450 -9.89 -17.64 -26.96
C ALA A 450 -10.93 -16.72 -26.28
N GLY A 451 -12.21 -17.12 -26.30
CA GLY A 451 -13.29 -16.42 -25.60
C GLY A 451 -13.29 -16.62 -24.08
N ASN A 452 -12.66 -17.67 -23.56
CA ASN A 452 -12.63 -17.94 -22.13
C ASN A 452 -11.84 -16.86 -21.38
N GLY A 453 -12.39 -16.44 -20.26
CA GLY A 453 -11.74 -15.49 -19.36
C GLY A 453 -10.93 -16.21 -18.30
N VAL A 454 -9.62 -15.96 -18.23
CA VAL A 454 -8.72 -16.54 -17.22
C VAL A 454 -7.79 -15.50 -16.63
N SER A 455 -7.07 -15.85 -15.55
CA SER A 455 -6.10 -14.95 -14.94
C SER A 455 -4.92 -14.66 -15.85
N LEU A 456 -4.44 -13.42 -15.79
CA LEU A 456 -3.22 -12.98 -16.46
C LEU A 456 -2.18 -12.54 -15.40
N ARG A 457 -0.90 -12.80 -15.65
CA ARG A 457 0.25 -12.19 -14.97
C ARG A 457 1.24 -11.76 -16.03
N CYS A 458 1.98 -10.69 -15.78
CA CYS A 458 2.96 -10.19 -16.74
C CYS A 458 4.39 -10.56 -16.31
N VAL A 459 5.27 -10.70 -17.29
CA VAL A 459 6.70 -10.97 -17.14
C VAL A 459 7.48 -9.79 -17.68
N LYS A 460 8.55 -9.40 -17.01
CA LYS A 460 9.40 -8.29 -17.42
C LYS A 460 10.19 -8.66 -18.67
N ASP A 461 10.32 -7.71 -19.59
CA ASP A 461 11.20 -7.85 -20.76
C ASP A 461 12.67 -8.02 -20.32
N ILE A 462 13.48 -8.70 -21.15
CA ILE A 462 14.94 -8.84 -20.96
C ILE A 462 15.67 -7.64 -21.56
#